data_AF-A0A0B8P865-F1
#
_entry.id   AF-A0A0B8P865-F1
#
_cell.length_a   1.000
_cell.length_b   1.000
_cell.length_c   1.000
_cell.angle_alpha   90.00
_cell.angle_beta   90.00
_cell.angle_gamma   90.00
#
_symmetry.space_group_name_H-M   'P 1'
#
loop_
_entity.id
_entity.type
_entity.pdbx_description
1 polymer ?
#
loop_
_entity_poly.entity_id
_entity_poly.type
_entity_poly.pdbx_seq_one_letter_code
_entity_poly.pdbx_strand_id
1 'polypeptide(L)'
;MDFDNNILHMSSFFAVTMGIVVLFIGRRLNQTIGFLKEFSIPEPVSGGILVSVLLALVYALTSVEVTFDLTARDVLLVYFFTTIGINASLKDLLKGGKPLVILLVVTIFFMLMQNVVGISVASAFGLEPVFGLLSGSISLIGGHGTAIAWAPKVADEFGLESAMEIGIASATFGLILASLMGGPIAKFLIKRHGWWHLKLIPLSKTRETRQ
;
A
#
# COMPACT_ATOMS: atom_id res chain seq x y z
N MET A 1 6.34 9.25 26.60
CA MET A 1 7.05 10.20 25.73
C MET A 1 8.32 10.48 26.47
N ASP A 2 9.43 10.03 25.92
CA ASP A 2 10.74 10.26 26.49
C ASP A 2 11.52 11.11 25.49
N PHE A 3 12.19 12.15 25.99
CA PHE A 3 12.99 13.06 25.19
C PHE A 3 14.46 12.86 25.59
N ASP A 4 15.25 12.31 24.68
CA ASP A 4 16.67 12.05 24.90
C ASP A 4 17.47 12.45 23.65
N ASN A 5 18.53 13.23 23.83
CA ASN A 5 19.44 13.65 22.76
C ASN A 5 18.75 14.18 21.46
N ASN A 6 17.73 15.04 21.60
CA ASN A 6 16.88 15.55 20.50
C ASN A 6 16.00 14.50 19.80
N ILE A 7 15.86 13.30 20.36
CA ILE A 7 14.93 12.28 19.88
C ILE A 7 13.72 12.24 20.81
N LEU A 8 12.54 12.45 20.23
CA LEU A 8 11.27 12.32 20.91
C LEU A 8 10.68 10.94 20.62
N HIS A 9 10.68 10.07 21.63
CA HIS A 9 10.14 8.72 21.53
C HIS A 9 8.64 8.69 21.86
N MET A 10 7.86 8.26 20.87
CA MET A 10 6.41 8.13 20.97
C MET A 10 6.04 6.67 21.26
N SER A 11 5.39 6.42 22.40
CA SER A 11 5.01 5.06 22.80
C SER A 11 4.01 4.42 21.84
N SER A 12 3.97 3.09 21.79
CA SER A 12 3.05 2.32 20.94
C SER A 12 1.59 2.78 21.03
N PHE A 13 1.07 3.03 22.23
CA PHE A 13 -0.31 3.51 22.41
C PHE A 13 -0.54 4.89 21.78
N PHE A 14 0.42 5.79 21.93
CA PHE A 14 0.36 7.12 21.33
C PHE A 14 0.49 7.04 19.80
N ALA A 15 1.38 6.19 19.29
CA ALA A 15 1.57 5.97 17.86
C ALA A 15 0.28 5.49 17.19
N VAL A 16 -0.43 4.52 17.78
CA VAL A 16 -1.73 4.06 17.27
C VAL A 16 -2.78 5.18 17.33
N THR A 17 -2.85 5.90 18.44
CA THR A 17 -3.80 7.01 18.61
C THR A 17 -3.56 8.10 17.55
N MET A 18 -2.31 8.47 17.33
CA MET A 18 -1.92 9.38 16.25
C MET A 18 -2.27 8.82 14.89
N GLY A 19 -2.00 7.54 14.63
CA GLY A 19 -2.39 6.87 13.38
C GLY A 19 -3.89 7.00 13.08
N ILE A 20 -4.75 6.86 14.10
CA ILE A 20 -6.19 7.06 13.96
C ILE A 20 -6.52 8.53 13.65
N VAL A 21 -5.91 9.49 14.35
CA VAL A 21 -6.10 10.92 14.08
C VAL A 21 -5.66 11.26 12.65
N VAL A 22 -4.51 10.76 12.21
CA VAL A 22 -3.96 10.95 10.87
C VAL A 22 -4.89 10.36 9.81
N LEU A 23 -5.47 9.20 10.07
CA LEU A 23 -6.49 8.61 9.19
C LEU A 23 -7.70 9.55 9.02
N PHE A 24 -8.20 10.14 10.10
CA PHE A 24 -9.33 11.08 10.03
C PHE A 24 -8.95 12.37 9.28
N ILE A 25 -7.74 12.88 9.48
CA ILE A 25 -7.20 14.02 8.73
C ILE A 25 -7.16 13.67 7.24
N GLY A 26 -6.60 12.52 6.88
CA GLY A 26 -6.55 12.03 5.51
C GLY A 26 -7.94 11.87 4.88
N ARG A 27 -8.90 11.36 5.64
CA ARG A 27 -10.30 11.26 5.21
C ARG A 27 -10.90 12.64 4.92
N ARG A 28 -10.63 13.63 5.75
CA ARG A 28 -11.10 15.01 5.55
C ARG A 28 -10.46 15.63 4.30
N LEU A 29 -9.14 15.45 4.11
CA LEU A 29 -8.42 15.91 2.93
C LEU A 29 -9.02 15.32 1.65
N ASN A 30 -9.24 14.01 1.61
CA ASN A 30 -9.83 13.32 0.45
C ASN A 30 -11.23 13.80 0.12
N GLN A 31 -12.02 14.22 1.11
CA GLN A 31 -13.37 14.75 0.88
C GLN A 31 -13.37 16.18 0.36
N THR A 32 -12.36 16.97 0.71
CA THR A 32 -12.25 18.39 0.34
C THR A 32 -11.51 18.57 -0.99
N ILE A 33 -10.47 17.78 -1.25
CA ILE A 33 -9.62 17.93 -2.43
C ILE A 33 -10.12 17.00 -3.54
N GLY A 34 -10.70 17.59 -4.59
CA GLY A 34 -11.28 16.86 -5.73
C GLY A 34 -10.30 15.89 -6.40
N PHE A 35 -9.02 16.28 -6.54
CA PHE A 35 -7.96 15.45 -7.10
C PHE A 35 -7.77 14.13 -6.33
N LEU A 36 -7.64 14.21 -4.99
CA LEU A 36 -7.43 13.01 -4.15
C LEU A 36 -8.62 12.04 -4.25
N LYS A 37 -9.83 12.59 -4.36
CA LYS A 37 -11.06 11.83 -4.55
C LYS A 37 -11.13 11.18 -5.94
N GLU A 38 -10.80 11.92 -6.99
CA GLU A 38 -10.86 11.44 -8.38
C GLU A 38 -9.88 10.29 -8.60
N PHE A 39 -8.68 10.38 -8.03
CA PHE A 39 -7.67 9.32 -8.10
C PHE A 39 -7.80 8.25 -7.02
N SER A 40 -8.85 8.31 -6.19
CA SER A 40 -9.13 7.34 -5.12
C SER A 40 -7.90 7.06 -4.26
N ILE A 41 -7.14 8.11 -3.93
CA ILE A 41 -5.94 8.02 -3.10
C ILE A 41 -6.38 7.54 -1.70
N PRO A 42 -5.75 6.52 -1.09
CA PRO A 42 -6.15 6.04 0.22
C PRO A 42 -6.06 7.13 1.29
N GLU A 43 -7.04 7.20 2.18
CA GLU A 43 -7.04 8.16 3.30
C GLU A 43 -5.77 8.07 4.18
N PRO A 44 -5.25 6.89 4.53
CA PRO A 44 -4.00 6.79 5.31
C PRO A 44 -2.81 7.44 4.62
N VAL A 45 -2.74 7.37 3.27
CA VAL A 45 -1.63 7.92 2.48
C VAL A 45 -1.70 9.44 2.49
N SER A 46 -2.88 10.02 2.21
CA SER A 46 -3.07 11.48 2.20
C SER A 46 -2.76 12.11 3.57
N GLY A 47 -3.24 11.51 4.65
CA GLY A 47 -2.96 11.96 6.01
C GLY A 47 -1.48 11.79 6.38
N GLY A 48 -0.90 10.63 6.05
CA GLY A 48 0.49 10.30 6.30
C GLY A 48 1.47 11.24 5.60
N ILE A 49 1.23 11.57 4.32
CA ILE A 49 2.06 12.54 3.58
C ILE A 49 2.04 13.90 4.27
N LEU A 50 0.86 14.41 4.65
CA LEU A 50 0.76 15.70 5.34
C LEU A 50 1.58 15.69 6.65
N VAL A 51 1.40 14.67 7.49
CA VAL A 51 2.14 14.59 8.75
C VAL A 51 3.63 14.37 8.55
N SER A 52 4.04 13.56 7.56
CA SER A 52 5.45 13.34 7.24
C SER A 52 6.14 14.64 6.83
N VAL A 53 5.48 15.51 6.04
CA VAL A 53 6.00 16.82 5.66
C VAL A 53 6.11 17.74 6.86
N LEU A 54 5.11 17.73 7.77
CA LEU A 54 5.16 18.53 9.00
C LEU A 54 6.31 18.07 9.91
N LEU A 55 6.48 16.76 10.11
CA LEU A 55 7.58 16.21 10.92
C LEU A 55 8.94 16.51 10.27
N ALA A 56 9.06 16.39 8.95
CA ALA A 56 10.27 16.76 8.22
C ALA A 56 10.61 18.26 8.40
N LEU A 57 9.61 19.13 8.39
CA LEU A 57 9.79 20.56 8.64
C LEU A 57 10.22 20.83 10.08
N VAL A 58 9.62 20.14 11.06
CA VAL A 58 10.05 20.22 12.46
C VAL A 58 11.52 19.81 12.58
N TYR A 59 11.89 18.65 12.04
CA TYR A 59 13.27 18.18 12.03
C TYR A 59 14.23 19.19 11.38
N ALA A 60 13.86 19.75 10.22
CA ALA A 60 14.70 20.73 9.52
C ALA A 60 14.90 22.04 10.30
N LEU A 61 13.94 22.47 11.11
CA LEU A 61 14.02 23.72 11.87
C LEU A 61 14.59 23.56 13.28
N THR A 62 14.33 22.43 13.94
CA THR A 62 14.67 22.24 15.36
C THR A 62 15.70 21.14 15.59
N SER A 63 16.05 20.36 14.55
CA SER A 63 16.86 19.13 14.65
C SER A 63 16.29 18.10 15.62
N VAL A 64 14.99 18.18 15.93
CA VAL A 64 14.31 17.20 16.78
C VAL A 64 13.78 16.08 15.91
N GLU A 65 14.25 14.87 16.17
CA GLU A 65 13.78 13.64 15.54
C GLU A 65 12.58 13.08 16.31
N VAL A 66 11.54 12.64 15.61
CA VAL A 66 10.36 12.01 16.23
C VAL A 66 10.33 10.56 15.81
N THR A 67 10.48 9.65 16.77
CA THR A 67 10.45 8.21 16.53
C THR A 67 9.20 7.60 17.13
N PHE A 68 8.60 6.65 16.40
CA PHE A 68 7.39 5.96 16.83
C PHE A 68 7.71 4.50 17.12
N ASP A 69 7.27 4.01 18.27
CA ASP A 69 7.30 2.59 18.57
C ASP A 69 6.24 1.85 17.73
N LEU A 70 6.71 0.89 16.94
CA LEU A 70 5.91 0.14 15.95
C LEU A 70 5.44 -1.23 16.47
N THR A 71 5.70 -1.57 17.74
CA THR A 71 5.32 -2.86 18.32
C THR A 71 3.83 -3.15 18.15
N ALA A 72 2.98 -2.14 18.39
CA ALA A 72 1.54 -2.28 18.18
C ALA A 72 1.16 -2.57 16.71
N ARG A 73 1.83 -1.96 15.73
CA ARG A 73 1.62 -2.24 14.30
C ARG A 73 1.90 -3.71 14.01
N ASP A 74 3.00 -4.24 14.54
CA ASP A 74 3.44 -5.61 14.23
C ASP A 74 2.46 -6.64 14.80
N VAL A 75 1.98 -6.43 16.02
CA VAL A 75 0.92 -7.25 16.63
C VAL A 75 -0.37 -7.18 15.81
N LEU A 76 -0.78 -5.98 15.40
CA LEU A 76 -1.97 -5.79 14.58
C LEU A 76 -1.86 -6.43 13.19
N LEU A 77 -0.68 -6.42 12.57
CA LEU A 77 -0.42 -7.12 11.31
C LEU A 77 -0.55 -8.64 11.46
N VAL A 78 -0.03 -9.20 12.55
CA VAL A 78 -0.20 -10.64 12.85
C VAL A 78 -1.69 -10.98 12.98
N TYR A 79 -2.46 -10.19 13.74
CA TYR A 79 -3.91 -10.39 13.84
C TYR A 79 -4.62 -10.23 12.50
N PHE A 80 -4.25 -9.22 11.70
CA PHE A 80 -4.85 -8.96 10.39
C PHE A 80 -4.62 -10.13 9.43
N PHE A 81 -3.38 -10.58 9.25
CA PHE A 81 -3.07 -11.68 8.34
C PHE A 81 -3.62 -13.01 8.82
N THR A 82 -3.60 -13.27 10.13
CA THR A 82 -4.23 -14.45 10.72
C THR A 82 -5.73 -14.45 10.45
N THR A 83 -6.40 -13.31 10.65
CA THR A 83 -7.84 -13.16 10.42
C THR A 83 -8.20 -13.33 8.94
N ILE A 84 -7.42 -12.76 8.01
CA ILE A 84 -7.60 -12.98 6.57
C ILE A 84 -7.41 -14.45 6.22
N GLY A 85 -6.37 -15.08 6.75
CA GLY A 85 -6.07 -16.49 6.49
C GLY A 85 -7.17 -17.44 6.98
N ILE A 86 -7.70 -17.21 8.18
CA ILE A 86 -8.81 -18.01 8.73
C ILE A 86 -10.12 -17.76 7.98
N ASN A 87 -10.39 -16.52 7.59
CA ASN A 87 -11.58 -16.18 6.78
C ASN A 87 -11.45 -16.61 5.32
N ALA A 88 -10.25 -16.96 4.84
CA ALA A 88 -10.04 -17.44 3.49
C ALA A 88 -10.66 -18.85 3.32
N SER A 89 -11.77 -18.90 2.60
CA SER A 89 -12.47 -20.15 2.33
C SER A 89 -11.85 -20.84 1.11
N LEU A 90 -11.16 -21.97 1.35
CA LEU A 90 -10.67 -22.84 0.27
C LEU A 90 -11.79 -23.27 -0.68
N LYS A 91 -13.03 -23.40 -0.17
CA LYS A 91 -14.21 -23.70 -0.99
C LYS A 91 -14.53 -22.57 -1.95
N ASP A 92 -14.42 -21.31 -1.53
CA ASP A 92 -14.68 -20.16 -2.40
C ASP A 92 -13.56 -19.96 -3.43
N LEU A 93 -12.31 -20.30 -3.07
CA LEU A 93 -11.21 -20.38 -4.02
C LEU A 93 -11.50 -21.44 -5.11
N LEU A 94 -11.90 -22.66 -4.72
CA LEU A 94 -12.25 -23.71 -5.66
C LEU A 94 -13.47 -23.37 -6.54
N LYS A 95 -14.47 -22.66 -5.99
CA LYS A 95 -15.61 -22.13 -6.78
C LYS A 95 -15.18 -21.12 -7.83
N GLY A 96 -14.06 -20.42 -7.64
CA GLY A 96 -13.47 -19.51 -8.61
C GLY A 96 -13.09 -20.20 -9.93
N GLY A 97 -12.88 -21.53 -9.91
CA GLY A 97 -12.78 -22.38 -11.09
C GLY A 97 -11.79 -21.90 -12.15
N LYS A 98 -12.19 -21.97 -13.42
CA LYS A 98 -11.34 -21.61 -14.57
C LYS A 98 -10.90 -20.13 -14.57
N PRO A 99 -11.78 -19.13 -14.30
CA PRO A 99 -11.35 -17.73 -14.21
C PRO A 99 -10.25 -17.49 -13.17
N LEU A 100 -10.33 -18.13 -12.00
CA LEU A 100 -9.30 -17.99 -10.97
C LEU A 100 -7.96 -18.55 -11.42
N VAL A 101 -7.94 -19.73 -12.05
CA VAL A 101 -6.69 -20.33 -12.56
C VAL A 101 -6.08 -19.45 -13.64
N ILE A 102 -6.90 -18.89 -14.55
CA ILE A 102 -6.42 -17.96 -15.57
C ILE A 102 -5.82 -16.72 -14.90
N LEU A 103 -6.51 -16.12 -13.93
CA LEU A 103 -6.01 -14.97 -13.20
C LEU A 103 -4.67 -15.28 -12.53
N LEU A 104 -4.57 -16.42 -11.83
CA LEU A 104 -3.35 -16.84 -11.14
C LEU A 104 -2.17 -16.99 -12.11
N VAL A 105 -2.37 -17.69 -13.24
CA VAL A 105 -1.31 -17.87 -14.25
C VAL A 105 -0.88 -16.53 -14.83
N VAL A 106 -1.82 -15.65 -15.16
CA VAL A 106 -1.53 -14.31 -15.67
C VAL A 106 -0.79 -13.48 -14.62
N THR A 107 -1.20 -13.51 -13.35
CA THR A 107 -0.53 -12.82 -12.26
C THR A 107 0.89 -13.33 -12.06
N ILE A 108 1.12 -14.65 -12.02
CA ILE A 108 2.47 -15.23 -11.89
C ILE A 108 3.34 -14.81 -13.08
N PHE A 109 2.79 -14.85 -14.30
CA PHE A 109 3.52 -14.41 -15.49
C PHE A 109 3.94 -12.94 -15.39
N PHE A 110 3.02 -12.04 -15.01
CA PHE A 110 3.34 -10.62 -14.81
C PHE A 110 4.31 -10.41 -13.64
N MET A 111 4.23 -11.20 -12.56
CA MET A 111 5.21 -11.17 -11.47
C MET A 111 6.62 -11.48 -11.96
N LEU A 112 6.78 -12.50 -12.79
CA LEU A 112 8.07 -12.84 -13.38
C LEU A 112 8.58 -11.72 -14.29
N MET A 113 7.73 -11.16 -15.16
CA MET A 113 8.09 -10.01 -15.98
C MET A 113 8.51 -8.81 -15.13
N GLN A 114 7.77 -8.53 -14.06
CA GLN A 114 8.05 -7.43 -13.16
C GLN A 114 9.39 -7.61 -12.43
N ASN A 115 9.73 -8.84 -12.03
CA ASN A 115 11.04 -9.15 -11.45
C ASN A 115 12.16 -8.98 -12.46
N VAL A 116 11.97 -9.45 -13.70
CA VAL A 116 12.96 -9.25 -14.77
C VAL A 116 13.20 -7.76 -15.02
N VAL A 117 12.13 -6.98 -15.18
CA VAL A 117 12.23 -5.52 -15.40
C VAL A 117 12.86 -4.84 -14.19
N GLY A 118 12.40 -5.14 -12.97
CA GLY A 118 12.90 -4.54 -11.73
C GLY A 118 14.39 -4.82 -11.52
N ILE A 119 14.81 -6.08 -11.65
CA ILE A 119 16.22 -6.47 -11.55
C ILE A 119 17.04 -5.79 -12.65
N SER A 120 16.57 -5.82 -13.90
CA SER A 120 17.29 -5.22 -15.03
C SER A 120 17.52 -3.72 -14.83
N VAL A 121 16.50 -3.00 -14.38
CA VAL A 121 16.60 -1.56 -14.08
C VAL A 121 17.55 -1.34 -12.90
N ALA A 122 17.39 -2.05 -11.78
CA ALA A 122 18.27 -1.93 -10.63
C ALA A 122 19.75 -2.14 -11.03
N SER A 123 20.05 -3.22 -11.75
CA SER A 123 21.40 -3.53 -12.22
C SER A 123 21.92 -2.48 -13.22
N ALA A 124 21.07 -1.90 -14.07
CA ALA A 124 21.48 -0.82 -14.98
C ALA A 124 21.90 0.46 -14.24
N PHE A 125 21.36 0.70 -13.05
CA PHE A 125 21.77 1.79 -12.16
C PHE A 125 22.89 1.39 -11.18
N GLY A 126 23.45 0.17 -11.29
CA GLY A 126 24.49 -0.33 -10.39
C GLY A 126 23.98 -0.73 -9.01
N LEU A 127 22.67 -0.93 -8.85
CA LEU A 127 22.05 -1.39 -7.60
C LEU A 127 21.95 -2.91 -7.56
N GLU A 128 21.92 -3.46 -6.34
CA GLU A 128 21.71 -4.88 -6.10
C GLU A 128 20.35 -5.35 -6.66
N PRO A 129 20.26 -6.55 -7.26
CA PRO A 129 19.01 -7.11 -7.82
C PRO A 129 17.83 -7.11 -6.84
N VAL A 130 18.10 -7.27 -5.54
CA VAL A 130 17.08 -7.28 -4.49
C VAL A 130 16.32 -5.95 -4.39
N PHE A 131 16.98 -4.84 -4.75
CA PHE A 131 16.33 -3.53 -4.85
C PHE A 131 15.19 -3.58 -5.88
N GLY A 132 15.47 -4.18 -7.04
CA GLY A 132 14.50 -4.38 -8.11
C GLY A 132 13.33 -5.27 -7.71
N LEU A 133 13.57 -6.30 -6.88
CA LEU A 133 12.52 -7.17 -6.35
C LEU A 133 11.64 -6.45 -5.31
N LEU A 134 12.25 -5.67 -4.42
CA LEU A 134 11.54 -4.84 -3.44
C LEU A 134 10.68 -3.79 -4.12
N SER A 135 11.22 -3.03 -5.08
CA SER A 135 10.42 -2.09 -5.87
C SER A 135 9.45 -2.77 -6.84
N GLY A 136 9.65 -4.07 -7.05
CA GLY A 136 8.92 -4.93 -7.96
C GLY A 136 7.84 -5.73 -7.26
N SER A 137 7.83 -7.05 -7.50
CA SER A 137 6.70 -7.90 -7.14
C SER A 137 6.42 -7.94 -5.64
N ILE A 138 7.45 -7.80 -4.79
CA ILE A 138 7.30 -7.78 -3.33
C ILE A 138 6.35 -6.65 -2.91
N SER A 139 6.50 -5.47 -3.51
CA SER A 139 5.67 -4.31 -3.19
C SER A 139 4.45 -4.13 -4.08
N LEU A 140 4.55 -4.27 -5.41
CA LEU A 140 3.40 -3.92 -6.28
C LEU A 140 2.33 -5.02 -6.33
N ILE A 141 2.65 -6.26 -5.96
CA ILE A 141 1.68 -7.35 -5.86
C ILE A 141 1.27 -7.59 -4.41
N GLY A 142 2.25 -7.66 -3.51
CA GLY A 142 1.99 -7.89 -2.09
C GLY A 142 1.53 -6.66 -1.30
N GLY A 143 1.73 -5.46 -1.86
CA GLY A 143 1.40 -4.20 -1.22
C GLY A 143 2.28 -3.92 0.01
N HIS A 144 1.84 -2.95 0.83
CA HIS A 144 2.52 -2.57 2.06
C HIS A 144 2.69 -3.73 3.04
N GLY A 145 1.75 -4.67 3.05
CA GLY A 145 1.77 -5.82 3.94
C GLY A 145 2.97 -6.73 3.70
N THR A 146 3.18 -7.15 2.46
CA THR A 146 4.32 -7.98 2.07
C THR A 146 5.64 -7.19 2.16
N ALA A 147 5.66 -5.91 1.80
CA ALA A 147 6.83 -5.06 1.98
C ALA A 147 7.27 -5.00 3.46
N ILE A 148 6.34 -4.75 4.39
CA ILE A 148 6.63 -4.71 5.83
C ILE A 148 7.12 -6.07 6.35
N ALA A 149 6.52 -7.17 5.88
CA ALA A 149 6.88 -8.51 6.32
C ALA A 149 8.27 -8.96 5.82
N TRP A 150 8.66 -8.58 4.60
CA TRP A 150 9.90 -9.05 3.98
C TRP A 150 11.08 -8.09 4.09
N ALA A 151 10.85 -6.79 4.27
CA ALA A 151 11.91 -5.79 4.35
C ALA A 151 12.98 -6.07 5.42
N PRO A 152 12.65 -6.49 6.67
CA PRO A 152 13.68 -6.81 7.67
C PRO A 152 14.59 -7.95 7.20
N LYS A 153 14.00 -8.98 6.59
CA LYS A 153 14.76 -10.11 6.07
C LYS A 153 15.70 -9.72 4.93
N VAL A 154 15.24 -8.81 4.06
CA VAL A 154 16.07 -8.25 2.98
C VAL A 154 17.20 -7.38 3.54
N ALA A 155 16.93 -6.55 4.54
CA ALA A 155 17.94 -5.73 5.18
C ALA A 155 19.05 -6.59 5.81
N ASP A 156 18.68 -7.64 6.54
CA ASP A 156 19.63 -8.53 7.21
C ASP A 156 20.47 -9.37 6.22
N GLU A 157 19.85 -9.91 5.17
CA GLU A 157 20.55 -10.81 4.23
C GLU A 157 21.35 -10.08 3.16
N PHE A 158 20.92 -8.88 2.76
CA PHE A 158 21.52 -8.13 1.64
C PHE A 158 22.15 -6.80 2.09
N GLY A 159 22.15 -6.48 3.38
CA GLY A 159 22.73 -5.24 3.91
C GLY A 159 21.98 -3.97 3.45
N LEU A 160 20.72 -4.11 3.04
CA LEU A 160 19.91 -3.01 2.52
C LEU A 160 19.07 -2.37 3.64
N GLU A 161 19.68 -1.49 4.43
CA GLU A 161 19.01 -0.84 5.56
C GLU A 161 17.72 -0.11 5.16
N SER A 162 17.68 0.49 3.97
CA SER A 162 16.51 1.21 3.45
C SER A 162 15.42 0.32 2.84
N ALA A 163 15.46 -1.01 3.05
CA ALA A 163 14.54 -1.96 2.43
C ALA A 163 13.06 -1.65 2.75
N MET A 164 12.78 -1.20 3.98
CA MET A 164 11.43 -0.88 4.44
C MET A 164 10.88 0.33 3.69
N GLU A 165 11.68 1.39 3.58
CA GLU A 165 11.35 2.65 2.92
C GLU A 165 11.11 2.42 1.44
N ILE A 166 12.02 1.68 0.77
CA ILE A 166 11.90 1.34 -0.65
C ILE A 166 10.62 0.54 -0.89
N GLY A 167 10.39 -0.48 -0.07
CA GLY A 167 9.23 -1.36 -0.20
C GLY A 167 7.91 -0.61 -0.03
N ILE A 168 7.77 0.14 1.07
CA ILE A 168 6.56 0.93 1.38
C ILE A 168 6.33 2.04 0.34
N ALA A 169 7.38 2.77 -0.05
CA ALA A 169 7.29 3.80 -1.07
C ALA A 169 6.80 3.20 -2.39
N SER A 170 7.41 2.09 -2.83
CA SER A 170 7.04 1.41 -4.07
C SER A 170 5.61 0.90 -4.04
N ALA A 171 5.16 0.31 -2.93
CA ALA A 171 3.76 -0.15 -2.78
C ALA A 171 2.76 1.02 -2.86
N THR A 172 3.12 2.17 -2.27
CA THR A 172 2.30 3.39 -2.32
C THR A 172 2.21 3.93 -3.75
N PHE A 173 3.35 4.08 -4.44
CA PHE A 173 3.38 4.51 -5.83
C PHE A 173 2.62 3.55 -6.75
N GLY A 174 2.80 2.23 -6.55
CA GLY A 174 2.09 1.19 -7.27
C GLY A 174 0.58 1.34 -7.19
N LEU A 175 0.06 1.56 -5.98
CA LEU A 175 -1.36 1.79 -5.76
C LEU A 175 -1.85 3.04 -6.49
N ILE A 176 -1.12 4.15 -6.38
CA ILE A 176 -1.49 5.41 -7.05
C ILE A 176 -1.53 5.23 -8.57
N LEU A 177 -0.49 4.61 -9.15
CA LEU A 177 -0.41 4.32 -10.59
C LEU A 177 -1.50 3.34 -11.03
N ALA A 178 -1.81 2.31 -10.25
CA ALA A 178 -2.88 1.37 -10.53
C ALA A 178 -4.25 2.07 -10.55
N SER A 179 -4.53 2.95 -9.58
CA SER A 179 -5.75 3.75 -9.54
C SER A 179 -5.85 4.72 -10.74
N LEU A 180 -4.75 5.35 -11.11
CA LEU A 180 -4.65 6.24 -12.28
C LEU A 180 -4.94 5.51 -13.60
N MET A 181 -4.40 4.30 -13.77
CA MET A 181 -4.50 3.55 -15.01
C MET A 181 -5.79 2.71 -15.11
N GLY A 182 -6.33 2.24 -13.99
CA GLY A 182 -7.47 1.33 -13.95
C GLY A 182 -8.73 1.90 -14.59
N GLY A 183 -9.09 3.15 -14.28
CA GLY A 183 -10.27 3.82 -14.83
C GLY A 183 -10.23 3.97 -16.36
N PRO A 184 -9.18 4.58 -16.94
CA PRO A 184 -9.01 4.71 -18.38
C PRO A 184 -8.99 3.37 -19.12
N ILE A 185 -8.26 2.38 -18.60
CA ILE A 185 -8.17 1.05 -19.21
C ILE A 185 -9.54 0.35 -19.19
N ALA A 186 -10.25 0.39 -18.07
CA ALA A 186 -11.59 -0.17 -17.96
C ALA A 186 -12.56 0.49 -18.96
N LYS A 187 -12.55 1.82 -19.05
CA LYS A 187 -13.37 2.57 -20.01
C LYS A 187 -13.05 2.21 -21.47
N PHE A 188 -11.77 2.07 -21.80
CA PHE A 188 -11.32 1.66 -23.13
C PHE A 188 -11.82 0.26 -23.49
N LEU A 189 -11.66 -0.70 -22.59
CA LEU A 189 -12.09 -2.09 -22.80
C LEU A 189 -13.62 -2.20 -22.95
N ILE A 190 -14.38 -1.50 -22.09
CA ILE A 190 -15.86 -1.47 -22.19
C ILE A 190 -16.31 -0.89 -23.53
N LYS A 191 -15.70 0.22 -23.97
CA LYS A 191 -16.04 0.84 -25.26
C LYS A 191 -15.70 -0.07 -26.44
N ARG A 192 -14.55 -0.74 -26.39
CA ARG A 192 -14.06 -1.60 -27.48
C ARG A 192 -14.88 -2.88 -27.63
N HIS A 193 -15.29 -3.50 -26.52
CA HIS A 193 -16.00 -4.78 -26.53
C HIS A 193 -17.52 -4.66 -26.36
N GLY A 194 -18.06 -3.44 -26.25
CA GLY A 194 -19.50 -3.20 -26.19
C GLY A 194 -20.15 -3.67 -24.88
N TRP A 195 -19.40 -3.75 -23.78
CA TRP A 195 -19.85 -4.31 -22.49
C TRP A 195 -20.78 -3.40 -21.69
N TRP A 196 -21.39 -2.39 -22.31
CA TRP A 196 -22.31 -1.44 -21.69
C TRP A 196 -23.59 -2.10 -21.12
N HIS A 197 -23.90 -3.32 -21.55
CA HIS A 197 -25.10 -4.08 -21.12
C HIS A 197 -24.85 -5.04 -19.95
N LEU A 198 -23.60 -5.24 -19.51
CA LEU A 198 -23.37 -5.85 -18.20
C LEU A 198 -23.92 -4.85 -17.18
N LYS A 199 -25.07 -5.15 -16.57
CA LYS A 199 -25.72 -4.36 -15.51
C LYS A 199 -24.66 -3.99 -14.47
N LEU A 200 -24.02 -2.84 -14.64
CA LEU A 200 -23.34 -2.16 -13.55
C LEU A 200 -24.46 -1.82 -12.60
N ILE A 201 -24.49 -2.49 -11.45
CA ILE A 201 -25.39 -2.16 -10.36
C ILE A 201 -25.23 -0.66 -10.13
N PRO A 202 -26.28 0.17 -10.32
CA PRO A 202 -26.13 1.61 -10.19
C PRO A 202 -25.71 1.92 -8.75
N LEU A 203 -24.55 2.57 -8.58
CA LEU A 203 -24.05 3.05 -7.28
C LEU A 203 -24.94 4.16 -6.68
N SER A 204 -26.06 4.51 -7.32
CA SER A 204 -27.02 5.51 -6.87
C SER A 204 -28.17 4.96 -6.01
N LYS A 205 -28.30 3.64 -5.81
CA LYS A 205 -29.47 3.06 -5.12
C LYS A 205 -29.28 2.53 -3.70
N THR A 206 -28.13 2.71 -3.06
CA THR A 206 -27.88 2.25 -1.67
C THR A 206 -28.18 3.29 -0.57
N ARG A 207 -28.87 4.40 -0.86
CA ARG A 207 -29.23 5.42 0.16
C ARG A 207 -30.69 5.45 0.62
N GLU A 208 -31.56 4.57 0.13
CA GLU A 208 -32.97 4.50 0.57
C GLU A 208 -33.36 3.06 0.87
N THR A 209 -33.03 2.57 2.07
CA THR A 209 -33.80 1.54 2.80
C THR A 209 -33.12 1.26 4.16
N ARG A 210 -33.13 2.28 5.02
CA ARG A 210 -33.15 2.11 6.47
C ARG A 210 -34.02 3.24 7.05
N GLN A 211 -35.32 3.06 6.92
CA GLN A 211 -36.28 3.49 7.94
C GLN A 211 -36.51 2.30 8.85
#